data_AF-A0A0R3PYL1-F1
#
_entry.id   AF-A0A0R3PYL1-F1
#
_cell.length_a   1.000
_cell.length_b   1.000
_cell.length_c   1.000
_cell.angle_alpha   90.00
_cell.angle_beta   90.00
_cell.angle_gamma   90.00
#
_symmetry.space_group_name_H-M   'P 1'
#
loop_
_entity.id
_entity.type
_entity.pdbx_description
1 polymer ?
#
loop_
_entity_poly.entity_id
_entity_poly.type
_entity_poly.pdbx_seq_one_letter_code
_entity_poly.pdbx_strand_id
1 'polypeptide(L)'
;MESDKVLLEDGEFRITELMATIALDKSTFVQSTLTVIEYAIVKTPLMTLIITSFLFSFSRICHDFPFNSVLIERAVEPPPAQLDLDSVLHMCSCNPVQIREEVSLLLEDLYLRLKRSLFAGVSTAFLSIFLPCVFVPYKTSLGVPQKVLVDETWESELCIVVAFTAFSLYITYLMPLNYLDLLHRSAVHLGTWDQIEGPKIGQTGQTNWAPSPWVAQCLYSDGETVQMPDGRCYRARGSAVLRTVAAEPGCPDHDKFFMLCGRPCTIINGMCIFEGALIVTQFWMLVLTIDWQHIVTLVLLMFANYLLLAKLFKDRVSS
;
A
#
# COMPACT_ATOMS: atom_id res chain seq x y z
N MET A 1 -1.11 32.62 15.08
CA MET A 1 -0.71 31.73 13.95
C MET A 1 -0.13 32.52 12.79
N GLU A 2 -0.62 33.73 12.47
CA GLU A 2 0.02 34.64 11.50
C GLU A 2 1.29 35.31 12.07
N SER A 3 1.26 35.77 13.34
CA SER A 3 2.39 36.49 13.96
C SER A 3 3.64 35.64 14.22
N ASP A 4 3.49 34.33 14.45
CA ASP A 4 4.64 33.44 14.68
C ASP A 4 5.39 33.09 13.38
N LYS A 5 4.69 33.11 12.24
CA LYS A 5 5.32 32.95 10.91
C LYS A 5 6.13 34.18 10.52
N VAL A 6 5.61 35.38 10.78
CA VAL A 6 6.30 36.64 10.50
C VAL A 6 7.56 36.77 11.36
N LEU A 7 7.53 36.34 12.62
CA LEU A 7 8.71 36.36 13.51
C LEU A 7 9.78 35.33 13.12
N LEU A 8 9.38 34.19 12.56
CA LEU A 8 10.30 33.18 12.03
C LEU A 8 10.95 33.64 10.72
N GLU A 9 10.17 34.21 9.79
CA GLU A 9 10.71 34.80 8.54
C GLU A 9 11.62 36.00 8.83
N ASP A 10 11.26 36.89 9.77
CA ASP A 10 12.13 38.02 10.18
C ASP A 10 13.41 37.55 10.87
N GLY A 11 13.34 36.45 11.65
CA GLY A 11 14.50 35.86 12.32
C GLY A 11 15.45 35.18 11.33
N GLU A 12 14.92 34.41 10.39
CA GLU A 12 15.68 33.72 9.34
C GLU A 12 16.29 34.72 8.36
N PHE A 13 15.56 35.79 8.01
CA PHE A 13 16.05 36.89 7.17
C PHE A 13 17.20 37.66 7.85
N ARG A 14 17.07 38.00 9.14
CA ARG A 14 18.13 38.72 9.89
C ARG A 14 19.40 37.89 10.09
N ILE A 15 19.29 36.58 10.29
CA ILE A 15 20.46 35.70 10.38
C ILE A 15 21.15 35.61 9.02
N THR A 16 20.39 35.46 7.94
CA THR A 16 20.91 35.39 6.57
C THR A 16 21.63 36.69 6.18
N GLU A 17 21.08 37.86 6.53
CA GLU A 17 21.68 39.17 6.28
C GLU A 17 22.94 39.42 7.14
N LEU A 18 22.92 39.01 8.41
CA LEU A 18 24.08 39.09 9.30
C LEU A 18 25.25 38.22 8.79
N MET A 19 24.94 37.01 8.32
CA MET A 19 25.94 36.10 7.75
C MET A 19 26.48 36.59 6.41
N ALA A 20 25.64 37.21 5.57
CA ALA A 20 26.07 37.86 4.32
C ALA A 20 27.03 39.03 4.59
N THR A 21 26.78 39.83 5.63
CA THR A 21 27.65 40.96 6.02
C THR A 21 29.01 40.48 6.56
N ILE A 22 29.05 39.32 7.24
CA ILE A 22 30.28 38.73 7.77
C ILE A 22 31.09 38.00 6.69
N ALA A 23 30.42 37.47 5.66
CA ALA A 23 31.04 36.75 4.54
C ALA A 23 31.78 37.67 3.56
N LEU A 24 31.48 38.98 3.54
CA LEU A 24 32.03 39.95 2.60
C LEU A 24 33.53 40.29 2.82
N ASP A 25 34.13 39.87 3.94
CA ASP A 25 35.49 40.30 4.34
C ASP A 25 36.44 39.16 4.78
N LYS A 26 36.08 37.88 4.60
CA LYS A 26 36.90 36.76 5.12
C LYS A 26 37.30 35.71 4.09
N SER A 27 38.42 35.04 4.36
CA SER A 27 39.00 34.00 3.50
C SER A 27 38.00 32.89 3.16
N THR A 28 38.16 32.26 2.00
CA THR A 28 37.32 31.16 1.49
C THR A 28 37.05 30.05 2.52
N PHE A 29 38.00 29.81 3.43
CA PHE A 29 37.86 28.87 4.55
C PHE A 29 36.78 29.30 5.56
N VAL A 30 36.71 30.58 5.92
CA VAL A 30 35.71 31.09 6.86
C VAL A 30 34.32 31.06 6.23
N GLN A 31 34.20 31.38 4.95
CA GLN A 31 32.94 31.33 4.21
C GLN A 31 32.42 29.89 4.07
N SER A 32 33.33 28.93 3.85
CA SER A 32 32.99 27.50 3.87
C SER A 32 32.60 26.99 5.27
N THR A 33 33.21 27.55 6.33
CA THR A 33 32.86 27.19 7.72
C THR A 33 31.51 27.78 8.13
N LEU A 34 31.22 29.03 7.71
CA LEU A 34 29.95 29.72 7.98
C LEU A 34 28.78 28.99 7.32
N THR A 35 28.94 28.53 6.08
CA THR A 35 27.92 27.77 5.35
C THR A 35 27.67 26.38 5.95
N VAL A 36 28.71 25.72 6.46
CA VAL A 36 28.56 24.45 7.21
C VAL A 36 27.79 24.67 8.52
N ILE A 37 28.10 25.74 9.25
CA ILE A 37 27.41 26.10 10.50
C ILE A 37 25.95 26.46 10.23
N GLU A 38 25.66 27.24 9.19
CA GLU A 38 24.29 27.55 8.75
C GLU A 38 23.50 26.28 8.40
N TYR A 39 24.12 25.35 7.65
CA TYR A 39 23.49 24.08 7.29
C TYR A 39 23.23 23.19 8.52
N ALA A 40 24.16 23.16 9.47
CA ALA A 40 24.04 22.36 10.70
C ALA A 40 23.01 22.94 11.68
N ILE A 41 22.98 24.26 11.86
CA ILE A 41 22.15 24.92 12.88
C ILE A 41 20.76 25.26 12.37
N VAL A 42 20.59 25.59 11.09
CA VAL A 42 19.30 26.05 10.54
C VAL A 42 18.65 24.95 9.70
N LYS A 43 19.37 24.42 8.71
CA LYS A 43 18.78 23.44 7.78
C LYS A 43 18.52 22.08 8.42
N THR A 44 19.37 21.61 9.34
CA THR A 44 19.18 20.31 10.00
C THR A 44 17.93 20.25 10.91
N PRO A 45 17.65 21.23 11.80
CA PRO A 45 16.40 21.21 12.56
C PRO A 45 15.18 21.45 11.67
N LEU A 46 15.27 22.29 10.63
CA LEU A 46 14.20 22.47 9.65
C LEU A 46 13.88 21.15 8.92
N MET A 47 14.91 20.44 8.45
CA MET A 47 14.80 19.09 7.87
C MET A 47 14.09 18.13 8.82
N THR A 48 14.53 18.11 10.08
CA THR A 48 13.96 17.23 11.10
C THR A 48 12.48 17.57 11.35
N LEU A 49 12.11 18.85 11.39
CA LEU A 49 10.73 19.30 11.54
C LEU A 49 9.85 18.93 10.35
N ILE A 50 10.33 19.13 9.11
CA ILE A 50 9.59 18.78 7.89
C ILE A 50 9.37 17.27 7.82
N ILE A 51 10.42 16.48 8.05
CA ILE A 51 10.35 15.01 8.04
C ILE A 51 9.38 14.54 9.13
N THR A 52 9.53 15.00 10.37
CA THR A 52 8.66 14.56 11.47
C THR A 52 7.20 14.99 11.25
N SER A 53 6.96 16.18 10.70
CA SER A 53 5.62 16.66 10.37
C SER A 53 4.98 15.86 9.24
N PHE A 54 5.74 15.53 8.19
CA PHE A 54 5.29 14.69 7.09
C PHE A 54 4.96 13.28 7.60
N LEU A 55 5.88 12.64 8.31
CA LEU A 55 5.69 11.28 8.83
C LEU A 55 4.51 11.24 9.81
N PHE A 56 4.35 12.25 10.67
CA PHE A 56 3.21 12.34 11.58
C PHE A 56 1.88 12.52 10.83
N SER A 57 1.83 13.44 9.86
CA SER A 57 0.62 13.71 9.08
C SER A 57 0.23 12.52 8.22
N PHE A 58 1.20 11.89 7.56
CA PHE A 58 0.96 10.74 6.73
C PHE A 58 0.65 9.48 7.54
N SER A 59 1.27 9.32 8.72
CA SER A 59 0.90 8.28 9.69
C SER A 59 -0.55 8.44 10.14
N ARG A 60 -1.00 9.69 10.42
CA ARG A 60 -2.42 9.97 10.67
C ARG A 60 -3.31 9.66 9.49
N ILE A 61 -2.97 10.09 8.27
CA ILE A 61 -3.77 9.79 7.07
C ILE A 61 -3.89 8.28 6.87
N CYS A 62 -2.80 7.53 7.08
CA CYS A 62 -2.84 6.07 7.02
C CYS A 62 -3.65 5.46 8.16
N HIS A 63 -3.63 6.07 9.35
CA HIS A 63 -4.47 5.68 10.49
C HIS A 63 -5.95 5.93 10.21
N ASP A 64 -6.27 7.04 9.55
CA ASP A 64 -7.63 7.53 9.33
C ASP A 64 -8.24 7.03 8.01
N PHE A 65 -7.47 6.33 7.16
CA PHE A 65 -7.96 5.75 5.90
C PHE A 65 -9.09 4.75 6.20
N PRO A 66 -10.36 5.07 5.87
CA PRO A 66 -11.50 4.25 6.23
C PRO A 66 -11.79 3.31 5.06
N PHE A 67 -11.66 2.01 5.28
CA PHE A 67 -12.31 1.03 4.41
C PHE A 67 -13.05 0.02 5.29
N ASN A 68 -14.32 0.35 5.54
CA ASN A 68 -15.33 -0.32 6.37
C ASN A 68 -15.20 -0.20 7.90
N SER A 69 -16.04 0.66 8.46
CA SER A 69 -16.24 1.01 9.87
C SER A 69 -16.94 -0.06 10.72
N VAL A 70 -16.72 -1.35 10.48
CA VAL A 70 -17.37 -2.44 11.26
C VAL A 70 -16.37 -3.29 12.06
N LEU A 71 -15.07 -3.16 11.82
CA LEU A 71 -14.05 -3.95 12.52
C LEU A 71 -13.29 -3.19 13.62
N ILE A 72 -13.61 -1.91 13.83
CA ILE A 72 -12.88 -1.01 14.73
C ILE A 72 -13.12 -1.31 16.23
N GLU A 73 -14.14 -2.10 16.60
CA GLU A 73 -14.40 -2.39 18.02
C GLU A 73 -13.40 -3.39 18.64
N ARG A 74 -12.52 -4.03 17.85
CA ARG A 74 -11.44 -4.89 18.37
C ARG A 74 -10.06 -4.22 18.51
N ALA A 75 -9.91 -2.95 18.13
CA ALA A 75 -8.62 -2.26 18.07
C ALA A 75 -8.10 -1.67 19.41
N VAL A 76 -8.58 -2.13 20.58
CA VAL A 76 -8.04 -1.75 21.90
C VAL A 76 -7.09 -2.85 22.40
N GLU A 77 -6.09 -3.19 21.59
CA GLU A 77 -4.93 -3.96 22.04
C GLU A 77 -3.64 -3.35 21.48
N PRO A 78 -2.50 -3.48 22.22
CA PRO A 78 -1.21 -2.90 21.85
C PRO A 78 -0.77 -3.33 20.45
N PRO A 79 0.15 -2.59 19.79
CA PRO A 79 0.44 -2.73 18.37
C PRO A 79 0.70 -4.21 18.05
N PRO A 80 -0.07 -4.85 17.16
CA PRO A 80 0.08 -6.25 16.92
C PRO A 80 1.49 -6.48 16.40
N ALA A 81 2.26 -7.25 17.17
CA ALA A 81 3.44 -7.90 16.64
C ALA A 81 3.03 -8.56 15.33
N GLN A 82 3.81 -8.37 14.27
CA GLN A 82 3.61 -9.08 13.01
C GLN A 82 3.25 -10.54 13.32
N LEU A 83 2.13 -11.02 12.78
CA LEU A 83 1.80 -12.43 12.83
C LEU A 83 3.02 -13.21 12.36
N ASP A 84 3.60 -13.99 13.28
CA ASP A 84 4.72 -14.85 12.97
C ASP A 84 4.19 -15.91 12.01
N LEU A 85 4.65 -15.86 10.77
CA LEU A 85 4.14 -16.69 9.68
C LEU A 85 4.36 -18.19 9.97
N ASP A 86 5.34 -18.52 10.82
CA ASP A 86 5.59 -19.87 11.30
C ASP A 86 4.58 -20.31 12.39
N SER A 87 3.92 -19.37 13.06
CA SER A 87 2.87 -19.62 14.07
C SER A 87 1.45 -19.71 13.47
N VAL A 88 1.22 -19.04 12.34
CA VAL A 88 -0.09 -19.03 11.64
C VAL A 88 -0.09 -20.11 10.55
N LEU A 89 -0.13 -21.36 10.98
CA LEU A 89 -0.46 -22.46 10.07
C LEU A 89 -1.98 -22.47 9.85
N HIS A 90 -2.40 -22.58 8.58
CA HIS A 90 -3.80 -22.80 8.25
C HIS A 90 -4.31 -24.04 9.00
N MET A 91 -5.25 -23.84 9.93
CA MET A 91 -5.92 -24.95 10.58
C MET A 91 -7.11 -25.32 9.69
N CYS A 92 -7.00 -26.42 8.94
CA CYS A 92 -8.14 -26.99 8.21
C CYS A 92 -9.23 -27.42 9.22
N SER A 93 -10.03 -26.45 9.68
CA SER A 93 -11.11 -26.66 10.63
C SER A 93 -12.39 -26.95 9.88
N CYS A 94 -13.24 -27.80 10.46
CA CYS A 94 -14.60 -28.04 9.96
C CYS A 94 -15.62 -27.12 10.64
N ASN A 95 -15.18 -26.24 11.55
CA ASN A 95 -16.05 -25.32 12.26
C ASN A 95 -16.19 -23.99 11.47
N PRO A 96 -17.41 -23.64 10.99
CA PRO A 96 -17.60 -22.44 10.18
C PRO A 96 -17.31 -21.13 10.94
N VAL A 97 -17.45 -21.11 12.27
CA VAL A 97 -17.13 -19.93 13.09
C VAL A 97 -15.63 -19.66 13.09
N GLN A 98 -14.82 -20.71 13.27
CA GLN A 98 -13.36 -20.60 13.25
C GLN A 98 -12.82 -20.18 11.89
N ILE A 99 -13.39 -20.70 10.80
CA ILE A 99 -13.01 -20.31 9.43
C ILE A 99 -13.26 -18.81 9.20
N ARG A 100 -14.41 -18.29 9.66
CA ARG A 100 -14.74 -16.86 9.55
C ARG A 100 -13.80 -15.99 10.37
N GLU A 101 -13.49 -16.40 11.61
CA GLU A 101 -12.55 -15.68 12.47
C GLU A 101 -11.15 -15.65 11.83
N GLU A 102 -10.66 -16.77 11.32
CA GLU A 102 -9.38 -16.85 10.62
C GLU A 102 -9.34 -15.90 9.40
N VAL A 103 -10.37 -15.93 8.55
CA VAL A 103 -10.47 -15.03 7.39
C VAL A 103 -10.48 -13.56 7.81
N SER A 104 -11.19 -13.21 8.88
CA SER A 104 -11.24 -11.83 9.38
C SER A 104 -9.86 -11.34 9.84
N LEU A 105 -9.10 -12.19 10.54
CA LEU A 105 -7.74 -11.90 10.99
C LEU A 105 -6.77 -11.80 9.81
N LEU A 106 -6.87 -12.69 8.82
CA LEU A 106 -6.03 -12.67 7.63
C LEU A 106 -6.30 -11.44 6.76
N LEU A 107 -7.56 -11.02 6.63
CA LEU A 107 -7.93 -9.80 5.92
C LEU A 107 -7.36 -8.56 6.63
N GLU A 108 -7.42 -8.51 7.96
CA GLU A 108 -6.85 -7.43 8.76
C GLU A 108 -5.32 -7.35 8.61
N ASP A 109 -4.64 -8.49 8.65
CA ASP A 109 -3.18 -8.57 8.45
C ASP A 109 -2.79 -8.16 7.02
N LEU A 110 -3.53 -8.60 6.00
CA LEU A 110 -3.33 -8.19 4.61
C LEU A 110 -3.44 -6.67 4.46
N TYR A 111 -4.44 -6.07 5.10
CA TYR A 111 -4.63 -4.63 5.12
C TYR A 111 -3.45 -3.90 5.81
N LEU A 112 -3.01 -4.40 6.96
CA LEU A 112 -1.90 -3.81 7.69
C LEU A 112 -0.60 -3.84 6.87
N ARG A 113 -0.35 -4.94 6.16
CA ARG A 113 0.80 -5.08 5.24
C ARG A 113 0.71 -4.10 4.08
N LEU A 114 -0.46 -3.95 3.47
CA LEU A 114 -0.69 -3.00 2.37
C LEU A 114 -0.49 -1.54 2.82
N LYS A 115 -1.00 -1.19 4.00
CA LYS A 115 -0.81 0.15 4.59
C LYS A 115 0.66 0.43 4.87
N ARG A 116 1.38 -0.57 5.40
CA ARG A 116 2.82 -0.44 5.67
C ARG A 116 3.65 -0.28 4.39
N SER A 117 3.32 -1.01 3.31
CA SER A 117 4.01 -0.85 2.04
C SER A 117 3.70 0.50 1.37
N LEU A 118 2.46 0.99 1.46
CA LEU A 118 2.09 2.32 0.98
C LEU A 118 2.86 3.42 1.73
N PHE A 119 2.91 3.32 3.06
CA PHE A 119 3.69 4.22 3.91
C PHE A 119 5.16 4.24 3.55
N ALA A 120 5.75 3.06 3.35
CA ALA A 120 7.13 2.95 2.94
C ALA A 120 7.35 3.59 1.56
N GLY A 121 6.48 3.31 0.59
CA GLY A 121 6.59 3.86 -0.77
C GLY A 121 6.57 5.39 -0.82
N VAL A 122 5.54 6.01 -0.23
CA VAL A 122 5.39 7.47 -0.23
C VAL A 122 6.51 8.13 0.59
N SER A 123 6.88 7.56 1.74
CA SER A 123 7.97 8.09 2.57
C SER A 123 9.31 8.01 1.84
N THR A 124 9.59 6.93 1.12
CA THR A 124 10.81 6.80 0.31
C THR A 124 10.86 7.88 -0.77
N ALA A 125 9.79 8.09 -1.53
CA ALA A 125 9.75 9.13 -2.55
C ALA A 125 9.93 10.54 -1.96
N PHE A 126 9.24 10.83 -0.85
CA PHE A 126 9.36 12.11 -0.15
C PHE A 126 10.79 12.36 0.32
N LEU A 127 11.42 11.39 0.98
CA LEU A 127 12.77 11.55 1.56
C LEU A 127 13.87 11.52 0.50
N SER A 128 13.69 10.80 -0.61
CA SER A 128 14.72 10.63 -1.64
C SER A 128 14.66 11.65 -2.77
N ILE A 129 13.50 12.27 -3.04
CA ILE A 129 13.31 13.18 -4.17
C ILE A 129 12.86 14.55 -3.67
N PHE A 130 11.69 14.62 -3.04
CA PHE A 130 11.12 15.92 -2.63
C PHE A 130 12.01 16.66 -1.62
N LEU A 131 12.55 15.95 -0.64
CA LEU A 131 13.35 16.53 0.42
C LEU A 131 14.66 17.15 -0.13
N PRO A 132 15.50 16.47 -0.95
CA PRO A 132 16.61 17.12 -1.63
C PRO A 132 16.21 18.39 -2.40
N CYS A 133 15.12 18.35 -3.18
CA CYS A 133 14.67 19.48 -4.01
C CYS A 133 14.39 20.75 -3.19
N VAL A 134 13.83 20.64 -1.99
CA VAL A 134 13.56 21.79 -1.10
C VAL A 134 14.85 22.51 -0.65
N PHE A 135 15.95 21.77 -0.53
CA PHE A 135 17.21 22.31 0.00
C PHE A 135 18.24 22.68 -1.07
N VAL A 136 17.92 22.43 -2.35
CA VAL A 136 18.73 22.88 -3.49
C VAL A 136 18.73 24.42 -3.52
N PRO A 137 19.91 25.07 -3.50
CA PRO A 137 19.99 26.53 -3.55
C PRO A 137 19.43 27.08 -4.88
N TYR A 138 18.67 28.17 -4.82
CA TYR A 138 18.08 28.82 -6.01
C TYR A 138 19.11 29.44 -6.97
N LYS A 139 20.32 29.73 -6.47
CA LYS A 139 21.42 30.31 -7.21
C LYS A 139 22.70 29.54 -6.93
N THR A 140 23.46 29.23 -7.97
CA THR A 140 24.84 28.73 -7.83
C THR A 140 25.73 29.80 -7.18
N SER A 141 26.91 29.43 -6.67
CA SER A 141 27.92 30.37 -6.13
C SER A 141 28.37 31.45 -7.13
N LEU A 142 28.05 31.27 -8.41
CA LEU A 142 28.31 32.20 -9.51
C LEU A 142 27.09 33.07 -9.89
N GLY A 143 26.00 33.01 -9.12
CA GLY A 143 24.79 33.82 -9.33
C GLY A 143 23.88 33.34 -10.46
N VAL A 144 24.18 32.21 -11.11
CA VAL A 144 23.34 31.64 -12.16
C VAL A 144 22.09 31.01 -11.53
N PRO A 145 20.87 31.36 -11.99
CA PRO A 145 19.64 30.77 -11.49
C PRO A 145 19.60 29.27 -11.77
N GLN A 146 19.50 28.47 -10.71
CA GLN A 146 19.53 27.01 -10.75
C GLN A 146 18.23 26.40 -11.30
N LYS A 147 17.21 27.23 -11.54
CA LYS A 147 15.95 26.89 -12.22
C LYS A 147 16.12 26.33 -13.64
N VAL A 148 17.28 26.48 -14.26
CA VAL A 148 17.60 25.89 -15.57
C VAL A 148 18.06 24.43 -15.46
N LEU A 149 18.50 23.98 -14.28
CA LEU A 149 19.03 22.63 -14.06
C LEU A 149 18.03 21.66 -13.41
N VAL A 150 16.92 22.16 -12.85
CA VAL A 150 15.91 21.32 -12.18
C VAL A 150 14.62 21.40 -12.98
N ASP A 151 14.29 20.32 -13.68
CA ASP A 151 13.01 20.16 -14.35
C ASP A 151 11.97 19.68 -13.35
N GLU A 152 11.12 20.59 -12.89
CA GLU A 152 10.05 20.32 -11.91
C GLU A 152 9.09 19.22 -12.41
N THR A 153 8.91 19.08 -13.73
CA THR A 153 8.01 18.05 -14.29
C THR A 153 8.65 16.67 -14.24
N TRP A 154 9.90 16.55 -14.66
CA TRP A 154 10.64 15.28 -14.62
C TRP A 154 10.80 14.75 -13.19
N GLU A 155 11.16 15.62 -12.24
CA GLU A 155 11.30 15.24 -10.82
C GLU A 155 9.96 14.80 -10.22
N SER A 156 8.85 15.41 -10.64
CA SER A 156 7.52 14.99 -10.19
C SER A 156 7.12 13.61 -10.70
N GLU A 157 7.44 13.30 -11.97
CA GLU A 157 7.22 11.97 -12.56
C GLU A 157 8.13 10.92 -11.90
N LEU A 158 9.40 11.26 -11.65
CA LEU A 158 10.33 10.40 -10.93
C LEU A 158 9.82 10.12 -9.50
N CYS A 159 9.25 11.10 -8.81
CA CYS A 159 8.68 10.95 -7.48
C CYS A 159 7.58 9.88 -7.45
N ILE A 160 6.67 9.93 -8.42
CA ILE A 160 5.59 8.95 -8.57
C ILE A 160 6.17 7.55 -8.83
N VAL A 161 7.14 7.45 -9.74
CA VAL A 161 7.74 6.17 -10.11
C VAL A 161 8.54 5.54 -8.98
N VAL A 162 9.30 6.34 -8.21
CA VAL A 162 10.01 5.86 -7.02
C VAL A 162 9.04 5.44 -5.92
N ALA A 163 7.95 6.18 -5.71
CA ALA A 163 6.92 5.81 -4.73
C ALA A 163 6.34 4.43 -5.05
N PHE A 164 5.98 4.19 -6.31
CA PHE A 164 5.43 2.91 -6.74
C PHE A 164 6.46 1.78 -6.77
N THR A 165 7.71 2.07 -7.14
CA THR A 165 8.84 1.11 -7.10
C THR A 165 9.15 0.67 -5.66
N ALA A 166 9.14 1.59 -4.72
CA ALA A 166 9.31 1.26 -3.31
C ALA A 166 8.09 0.49 -2.80
N PHE A 167 6.87 0.94 -3.08
CA PHE A 167 5.62 0.22 -2.74
C PHE A 167 5.65 -1.25 -3.21
N SER A 168 5.68 -1.46 -4.53
CA SER A 168 6.59 -2.39 -5.21
C SER A 168 7.29 -3.50 -4.43
N LEU A 169 8.51 -3.14 -4.11
CA LEU A 169 9.47 -3.93 -3.37
C LEU A 169 8.95 -4.30 -1.97
N TYR A 170 8.36 -3.35 -1.25
CA TYR A 170 7.87 -3.56 0.10
C TYR A 170 6.67 -4.53 0.15
N ILE A 171 5.72 -4.42 -0.78
CA ILE A 171 4.55 -5.29 -0.80
C ILE A 171 4.95 -6.73 -1.18
N THR A 172 5.91 -6.90 -2.08
CA THR A 172 6.48 -8.22 -2.43
C THR A 172 7.27 -8.82 -1.28
N TYR A 173 7.96 -7.99 -0.49
CA TYR A 173 8.66 -8.45 0.71
C TYR A 173 7.71 -8.86 1.83
N LEU A 174 6.64 -8.07 2.05
CA LEU A 174 5.66 -8.32 3.11
C LEU A 174 4.67 -9.44 2.76
N MET A 175 4.47 -9.77 1.48
CA MET A 175 3.58 -10.85 1.03
C MET A 175 4.38 -11.97 0.33
N PRO A 176 5.09 -12.82 1.09
CA PRO A 176 5.77 -13.98 0.52
C PRO A 176 4.76 -15.03 -0.01
N LEU A 177 5.20 -15.91 -0.91
CA LEU A 177 4.36 -16.98 -1.48
C LEU A 177 3.63 -17.84 -0.45
N ASN A 178 4.28 -18.18 0.66
CA ASN A 178 3.67 -18.99 1.73
C ASN A 178 2.44 -18.30 2.34
N TYR A 179 2.46 -16.97 2.41
CA TYR A 179 1.34 -16.17 2.90
C TYR A 179 0.19 -16.13 1.87
N LEU A 180 0.52 -16.06 0.58
CA LEU A 180 -0.49 -16.12 -0.49
C LEU A 180 -1.16 -17.50 -0.57
N ASP A 181 -0.41 -18.59 -0.34
CA ASP A 181 -0.96 -19.94 -0.24
C ASP A 181 -1.89 -20.08 0.98
N LEU A 182 -1.50 -19.52 2.13
CA LEU A 182 -2.35 -19.43 3.32
C LEU A 182 -3.67 -18.71 2.99
N LEU A 183 -3.62 -17.51 2.42
CA LEU A 183 -4.81 -16.74 2.03
C LEU A 183 -5.72 -17.52 1.08
N HIS A 184 -5.13 -18.21 0.10
CA HIS A 184 -5.87 -19.02 -0.86
C HIS A 184 -6.55 -20.21 -0.18
N ARG A 185 -5.85 -20.94 0.70
CA ARG A 185 -6.43 -22.06 1.45
C ARG A 185 -7.61 -21.58 2.30
N SER A 186 -7.44 -20.53 3.09
CA SER A 186 -8.51 -19.98 3.92
C SER A 186 -9.69 -19.49 3.07
N ALA A 187 -9.45 -18.90 1.88
CA ALA A 187 -10.50 -18.52 0.95
C ALA A 187 -11.26 -19.73 0.38
N VAL A 188 -10.58 -20.82 0.07
CA VAL A 188 -11.20 -22.08 -0.38
C VAL A 188 -12.12 -22.67 0.69
N HIS A 189 -11.72 -22.59 1.97
CA HIS A 189 -12.53 -23.02 3.11
C HIS A 189 -13.74 -22.10 3.37
N LEU A 190 -13.62 -20.80 3.07
CA LEU A 190 -14.71 -19.83 3.23
C LEU A 190 -15.84 -20.06 2.21
N GLY A 191 -15.51 -20.22 0.93
CA GLY A 191 -16.51 -20.25 -0.15
C GLY A 191 -17.21 -18.89 -0.35
N THR A 192 -18.24 -18.85 -1.20
CA THR A 192 -19.04 -17.64 -1.45
C THR A 192 -20.52 -18.00 -1.67
N TRP A 193 -21.37 -16.98 -1.73
CA TRP A 193 -22.80 -17.11 -1.95
C TRP A 193 -23.23 -16.36 -3.21
N ASP A 194 -23.94 -17.03 -4.11
CA ASP A 194 -24.61 -16.34 -5.21
C ASP A 194 -26.03 -16.00 -4.82
N GLN A 195 -26.43 -14.73 -5.00
CA GLN A 195 -27.83 -14.37 -4.86
C GLN A 195 -28.65 -15.00 -6.00
N ILE A 196 -29.71 -15.74 -5.66
CA ILE A 196 -30.66 -16.27 -6.64
C ILE A 196 -31.97 -15.47 -6.53
N GLU A 197 -32.64 -15.26 -7.67
CA GLU A 197 -34.05 -14.88 -7.65
C GLU A 197 -34.85 -15.96 -6.89
N GLY A 198 -35.51 -15.56 -5.81
CA GLY A 198 -36.35 -16.47 -5.01
C GLY A 198 -37.46 -17.12 -5.85
N PRO A 199 -38.14 -18.16 -5.36
CA PRO A 199 -39.19 -18.83 -6.12
C PRO A 199 -40.24 -17.82 -6.58
N LYS A 200 -40.36 -17.60 -7.90
CA LYS A 200 -41.46 -16.82 -8.47
C LYS A 200 -42.73 -17.60 -8.21
N ILE A 201 -43.56 -17.12 -7.29
CA ILE A 201 -44.89 -17.66 -7.01
C ILE A 201 -45.67 -17.63 -8.33
N GLY A 202 -45.76 -18.79 -9.01
CA GLY A 202 -46.52 -18.92 -10.26
C GLY A 202 -45.93 -19.81 -11.36
N GLN A 203 -44.66 -20.26 -11.30
CA GLN A 203 -44.12 -21.20 -12.31
C GLN A 203 -44.04 -22.65 -11.80
N THR A 204 -45.12 -23.38 -12.09
CA THR A 204 -45.15 -24.81 -12.49
C THR A 204 -44.32 -25.82 -11.68
N GLY A 205 -45.02 -26.56 -10.80
CA GLY A 205 -45.00 -28.03 -10.86
C GLY A 205 -43.91 -28.82 -10.13
N GLN A 206 -43.05 -28.21 -9.31
CA GLN A 206 -42.16 -28.97 -8.42
C GLN A 206 -42.43 -28.66 -6.94
N THR A 207 -43.28 -29.48 -6.35
CA THR A 207 -43.44 -29.61 -4.91
C THR A 207 -42.15 -30.21 -4.33
N ASN A 208 -41.29 -29.38 -3.70
CA ASN A 208 -40.41 -29.70 -2.56
C ASN A 208 -39.24 -28.73 -2.33
N TRP A 209 -39.04 -27.68 -3.14
CA TRP A 209 -37.94 -26.73 -2.91
C TRP A 209 -38.35 -25.54 -2.04
N ALA A 210 -38.44 -25.74 -0.73
CA ALA A 210 -38.34 -24.64 0.23
C ALA A 210 -36.85 -24.50 0.62
N PRO A 211 -36.19 -23.36 0.38
CA PRO A 211 -34.83 -23.14 0.86
C PRO A 211 -34.79 -23.24 2.39
N SER A 212 -33.78 -23.90 2.94
CA SER A 212 -33.62 -23.99 4.40
C SER A 212 -33.30 -22.60 4.97
N PRO A 213 -33.74 -22.29 6.21
CA PRO A 213 -33.31 -21.06 6.86
C PRO A 213 -31.80 -21.08 7.09
N TRP A 214 -31.13 -19.95 6.86
CA TRP A 214 -29.69 -19.87 7.13
C TRP A 214 -29.38 -19.94 8.63
N VAL A 215 -28.49 -20.86 8.98
CA VAL A 215 -27.90 -21.08 10.31
C VAL A 215 -26.40 -20.80 10.25
N ALA A 216 -25.90 -19.96 11.17
CA ALA A 216 -24.51 -19.54 11.23
C ALA A 216 -23.51 -20.65 11.60
N GLN A 217 -23.94 -21.63 12.40
CA GLN A 217 -23.10 -22.75 12.82
C GLN A 217 -23.05 -23.91 11.81
N CYS A 218 -23.77 -23.81 10.69
CA CYS A 218 -23.84 -24.87 9.69
C CYS A 218 -22.83 -24.62 8.56
N LEU A 219 -22.18 -25.69 8.11
CA LEU A 219 -21.36 -25.70 6.91
C LEU A 219 -22.23 -26.21 5.75
N TYR A 220 -22.34 -25.42 4.69
CA TYR A 220 -23.20 -25.74 3.56
C TYR A 220 -22.43 -26.47 2.47
N SER A 221 -23.08 -27.44 1.83
CA SER A 221 -22.52 -28.12 0.66
C SER A 221 -22.73 -27.29 -0.61
N ASP A 222 -21.87 -27.48 -1.60
CA ASP A 222 -21.97 -26.81 -2.90
C ASP A 222 -23.35 -27.04 -3.54
N GLY A 223 -23.99 -25.95 -3.96
CA GLY A 223 -25.33 -25.96 -4.55
C GLY A 223 -26.50 -25.88 -3.57
N GLU A 224 -26.27 -25.96 -2.26
CA GLU A 224 -27.34 -25.77 -1.26
C GLU A 224 -27.91 -24.35 -1.31
N THR A 225 -29.22 -24.24 -1.17
CA THR A 225 -29.92 -22.95 -1.20
C THR A 225 -30.46 -22.61 0.17
N VAL A 226 -30.13 -21.41 0.65
CA VAL A 226 -30.61 -20.90 1.92
C VAL A 226 -31.44 -19.64 1.73
N GLN A 227 -32.42 -19.44 2.61
CA GLN A 227 -33.15 -18.19 2.70
C GLN A 227 -32.69 -17.43 3.95
N MET A 228 -32.32 -16.17 3.75
CA MET A 228 -32.01 -15.26 4.84
C MET A 228 -33.29 -14.72 5.50
N PRO A 229 -33.22 -14.23 6.75
CA PRO A 229 -34.35 -13.62 7.45
C PRO A 229 -34.97 -12.41 6.73
N ASP A 230 -34.22 -11.78 5.83
CA ASP A 230 -34.63 -10.66 4.98
C ASP A 230 -35.43 -11.08 3.73
N GLY A 231 -35.63 -12.38 3.52
CA GLY A 231 -36.35 -12.96 2.39
C GLY A 231 -35.50 -13.23 1.14
N ARG A 232 -34.22 -12.82 1.12
CA ARG A 232 -33.32 -13.09 0.00
C ARG A 232 -32.88 -14.56 0.00
N CYS A 233 -32.78 -15.14 -1.19
CA CYS A 233 -32.32 -16.51 -1.38
C CYS A 233 -30.89 -16.51 -1.93
N TYR A 234 -30.04 -17.36 -1.37
CA TYR A 234 -28.65 -17.49 -1.79
C TYR A 234 -28.32 -18.96 -2.09
N ARG A 235 -27.43 -19.19 -3.07
CA ARG A 235 -26.82 -20.48 -3.39
C ARG A 235 -25.41 -20.55 -2.83
N ALA A 236 -25.10 -21.60 -2.11
CA ALA A 236 -23.75 -21.92 -1.70
C ALA A 236 -22.93 -22.25 -2.95
N ARG A 237 -21.84 -21.50 -3.18
CA ARG A 237 -20.85 -21.78 -4.22
C ARG A 237 -19.54 -22.17 -3.52
N GLY A 238 -19.31 -23.47 -3.44
CA GLY A 238 -18.07 -24.02 -2.91
C GLY A 238 -16.93 -23.90 -3.93
N SER A 239 -15.70 -23.90 -3.45
CA SER A 239 -14.55 -24.12 -4.34
C SER A 239 -14.56 -25.55 -4.88
N ALA A 240 -14.01 -25.75 -6.08
CA ALA A 240 -13.98 -27.04 -6.78
C ALA A 240 -13.35 -28.19 -5.96
N VAL A 241 -12.48 -27.85 -4.99
CA VAL A 241 -11.74 -28.80 -4.16
C VAL A 241 -12.54 -29.25 -2.94
N LEU A 242 -13.09 -28.31 -2.17
CA LEU A 242 -13.70 -28.61 -0.87
C LEU A 242 -15.22 -28.75 -0.93
N ARG A 243 -15.88 -28.17 -1.94
CA ARG A 243 -17.35 -28.19 -2.14
C ARG A 243 -18.16 -27.82 -0.89
N THR A 244 -17.57 -27.04 0.02
CA THR A 244 -18.20 -26.55 1.25
C THR A 244 -18.13 -25.03 1.31
N VAL A 245 -19.10 -24.42 1.99
CA VAL A 245 -19.21 -22.97 2.18
C VAL A 245 -19.45 -22.66 3.66
N ALA A 246 -18.52 -21.91 4.24
CA ALA A 246 -18.60 -21.38 5.60
C ALA A 246 -19.00 -19.89 5.63
N ALA A 247 -18.95 -19.19 4.50
CA ALA A 247 -19.23 -17.76 4.39
C ALA A 247 -20.61 -17.36 4.93
N GLU A 248 -20.73 -16.09 5.30
CA GLU A 248 -22.03 -15.47 5.61
C GLU A 248 -22.66 -14.86 4.35
N PRO A 249 -23.90 -15.21 4.00
CA PRO A 249 -24.57 -14.66 2.82
C PRO A 249 -24.70 -13.14 2.93
N GLY A 250 -24.43 -12.40 1.85
CA GLY A 250 -24.59 -10.96 1.83
C GLY A 250 -23.52 -10.16 2.61
N CYS A 251 -22.47 -10.81 3.12
CA CYS A 251 -21.31 -10.12 3.68
C CYS A 251 -20.33 -9.74 2.54
N PRO A 252 -20.17 -8.45 2.20
CA PRO A 252 -19.36 -8.03 1.06
C PRO A 252 -17.86 -8.29 1.26
N ASP A 253 -17.39 -8.35 2.51
CA ASP A 253 -15.98 -8.55 2.81
C ASP A 253 -15.57 -10.02 2.57
N HIS A 254 -16.44 -10.98 2.89
CA HIS A 254 -16.23 -12.39 2.55
C HIS A 254 -16.24 -12.62 1.04
N ASP A 255 -17.16 -11.97 0.31
CA ASP A 255 -17.23 -12.10 -1.15
C ASP A 255 -16.00 -11.48 -1.83
N LYS A 256 -15.55 -10.29 -1.39
CA LYS A 256 -14.32 -9.67 -1.89
C LYS A 256 -13.09 -10.52 -1.58
N PHE A 257 -12.99 -11.07 -0.36
CA PHE A 257 -11.89 -11.93 0.03
C PHE A 257 -11.86 -13.21 -0.82
N PHE A 258 -13.01 -13.85 -1.04
CA PHE A 258 -13.11 -15.00 -1.92
C PHE A 258 -12.77 -14.66 -3.38
N MET A 259 -13.20 -13.50 -3.87
CA MET A 259 -12.87 -13.05 -5.24
C MET A 259 -11.38 -12.75 -5.41
N LEU A 260 -10.74 -12.16 -4.41
CA LEU A 260 -9.32 -11.78 -4.45
C LEU A 260 -8.41 -12.99 -4.23
N CYS A 261 -8.70 -13.81 -3.22
CA CYS A 261 -7.85 -14.89 -2.74
C CYS A 261 -8.29 -16.29 -3.22
N GLY A 262 -9.54 -16.46 -3.68
CA GLY A 262 -10.07 -17.76 -4.10
C GLY A 262 -9.48 -18.32 -5.40
N ARG A 263 -8.67 -17.52 -6.11
CA ARG A 263 -7.81 -18.00 -7.20
C ARG A 263 -6.35 -17.72 -6.83
N PRO A 264 -5.48 -18.74 -6.79
CA PRO A 264 -4.13 -18.62 -6.22
C PRO A 264 -3.26 -17.63 -7.02
N CYS A 265 -3.56 -17.44 -8.30
CA CYS A 265 -2.77 -16.57 -9.17
C CYS A 265 -3.30 -15.13 -9.29
N THR A 266 -4.47 -14.77 -8.73
CA THR A 266 -5.05 -13.42 -8.99
C THR A 266 -4.18 -12.32 -8.42
N ILE A 267 -3.76 -12.43 -7.16
CA ILE A 267 -2.90 -11.43 -6.50
C ILE A 267 -1.54 -11.35 -7.20
N ILE A 268 -0.91 -12.50 -7.45
CA ILE A 268 0.39 -12.57 -8.12
C ILE A 268 0.32 -11.98 -9.53
N ASN A 269 -0.71 -12.31 -10.31
CA ASN A 269 -0.91 -11.75 -11.64
C ASN A 269 -1.13 -10.23 -11.58
N GLY A 270 -1.88 -9.74 -10.59
CA GLY A 270 -2.07 -8.31 -10.36
C GLY A 270 -0.75 -7.59 -10.11
N MET A 271 0.10 -8.15 -9.25
CA MET A 271 1.44 -7.61 -8.99
C MET A 271 2.32 -7.66 -10.24
N CYS A 272 2.33 -8.75 -11.00
CA CYS A 272 3.08 -8.84 -12.25
C CYS A 272 2.64 -7.83 -13.31
N ILE A 273 1.33 -7.60 -13.45
CA ILE A 273 0.78 -6.59 -14.38
C ILE A 273 1.18 -5.19 -13.93
N PHE A 274 1.09 -4.91 -12.62
CA PHE A 274 1.50 -3.64 -12.04
C PHE A 274 2.98 -3.36 -12.27
N GLU A 275 3.86 -4.32 -12.01
CA GLU A 275 5.31 -4.22 -12.28
C GLU A 275 5.61 -4.03 -13.76
N GLY A 276 4.94 -4.79 -14.64
CA GLY A 276 5.07 -4.63 -16.08
C GLY A 276 4.67 -3.22 -16.54
N ALA A 277 3.58 -2.69 -16.01
CA ALA A 277 3.14 -1.32 -16.29
C ALA A 277 4.16 -0.28 -15.80
N LEU A 278 4.74 -0.46 -14.61
CA LEU A 278 5.79 0.42 -14.09
C LEU A 278 7.02 0.43 -14.99
N ILE A 279 7.49 -0.74 -15.44
CA ILE A 279 8.65 -0.83 -16.34
C ILE A 279 8.34 -0.15 -17.69
N VAL A 280 7.13 -0.32 -18.24
CA VAL A 280 6.72 0.35 -19.48
C VAL A 280 6.71 1.88 -19.30
N THR A 281 6.18 2.38 -18.19
CA THR A 281 6.21 3.82 -17.87
C THR A 281 7.64 4.32 -17.71
N GLN A 282 8.52 3.57 -17.06
CA GLN A 282 9.93 3.91 -16.94
C GLN A 282 10.65 3.93 -18.29
N PHE A 283 10.35 2.98 -19.18
CA PHE A 283 10.89 2.94 -20.53
C PHE A 283 10.40 4.13 -21.36
N TRP A 284 9.13 4.51 -21.21
CA TRP A 284 8.56 5.71 -21.83
C TRP A 284 9.31 6.97 -21.38
N MET A 285 9.51 7.15 -20.06
CA MET A 285 10.28 8.28 -19.53
C MET A 285 11.74 8.27 -20.03
N LEU A 286 12.35 7.08 -20.14
CA LEU A 286 13.72 6.94 -20.62
C LEU A 286 13.89 7.46 -22.06
N VAL A 287 12.93 7.18 -22.95
CA VAL A 287 12.95 7.65 -24.34
C VAL A 287 12.81 9.17 -24.44
N LEU A 288 12.07 9.78 -23.53
CA LEU A 288 11.87 11.24 -23.48
C LEU A 288 13.06 11.99 -22.84
N THR A 289 13.95 11.27 -22.15
CA THR A 289 15.04 11.85 -21.38
C THR A 289 16.32 11.93 -22.22
N ILE A 290 16.93 13.11 -22.28
CA ILE A 290 18.19 13.35 -23.00
C ILE A 290 19.43 13.45 -22.09
N ASP A 291 19.23 13.71 -20.80
CA ASP A 291 20.33 13.93 -19.86
C ASP A 291 20.87 12.62 -19.30
N TRP A 292 22.21 12.48 -19.28
CA TRP A 292 22.87 11.26 -18.84
C TRP A 292 22.56 10.90 -17.38
N GLN A 293 22.44 11.90 -16.49
CA GLN A 293 22.16 11.67 -15.06
C GLN A 293 20.75 11.10 -14.86
N HIS A 294 19.76 11.63 -15.57
CA HIS A 294 18.39 11.18 -15.55
C HIS A 294 18.28 9.76 -16.13
N ILE A 295 19.01 9.49 -17.22
CA ILE A 295 19.11 8.15 -17.83
C ILE A 295 19.67 7.12 -16.84
N VAL A 296 20.77 7.42 -16.13
CA VAL A 296 21.38 6.48 -15.17
C VAL A 296 20.43 6.15 -14.02
N THR A 297 19.77 7.15 -13.43
CA THR A 297 18.80 6.95 -12.34
C THR A 297 17.64 6.04 -12.78
N LEU A 298 17.09 6.29 -13.97
CA LEU A 298 15.99 5.48 -14.52
C LEU A 298 16.42 4.03 -14.83
N VAL A 299 17.61 3.83 -15.38
CA VAL A 299 18.12 2.48 -15.70
C VAL A 299 18.34 1.65 -14.43
N LEU A 300 18.88 2.24 -13.36
CA LEU A 300 19.06 1.55 -12.08
C LEU A 300 17.71 1.15 -11.47
N LEU A 301 16.72 2.04 -11.52
CA LEU A 301 15.38 1.79 -11.02
C LEU A 301 14.66 0.71 -11.84
N MET A 302 14.78 0.75 -13.17
CA MET A 302 14.29 -0.29 -14.07
C MET A 302 14.91 -1.65 -13.79
N PHE A 303 16.23 -1.69 -13.53
CA PHE A 303 16.90 -2.95 -13.21
C PHE A 303 16.35 -3.56 -11.91
N ALA A 304 16.09 -2.73 -10.89
CA ALA A 304 15.46 -3.18 -9.65
C ALA A 304 14.05 -3.77 -9.88
N ASN A 305 13.19 -3.06 -10.63
CA ASN A 305 11.84 -3.54 -10.95
C ASN A 305 11.86 -4.77 -11.86
N TYR A 306 12.82 -4.87 -12.77
CA TYR A 306 13.00 -6.05 -13.60
C TYR A 306 13.39 -7.28 -12.78
N LEU A 307 14.32 -7.14 -11.83
CA LEU A 307 14.67 -8.23 -10.91
C LEU A 307 13.48 -8.65 -10.04
N LEU A 308 12.67 -7.68 -9.61
CA LEU A 308 11.46 -7.93 -8.84
C LEU A 308 10.42 -8.69 -9.67
N LEU A 309 10.19 -8.26 -10.92
CA LEU A 309 9.32 -8.95 -11.87
C LEU A 309 9.82 -10.37 -12.16
N ALA A 310 11.12 -10.56 -12.38
CA ALA A 310 11.72 -11.87 -12.59
C ALA A 310 11.53 -12.79 -11.37
N LYS A 311 11.63 -12.23 -10.16
CA LYS A 311 11.32 -12.95 -8.92
C LYS A 311 9.85 -13.36 -8.88
N LEU A 312 8.91 -12.45 -9.13
CA LEU A 312 7.48 -12.75 -9.15
C LEU A 312 7.11 -13.80 -10.21
N PHE A 313 7.73 -13.74 -11.40
CA PHE A 313 7.53 -14.76 -12.44
C PHE A 313 8.07 -16.12 -12.03
N LYS A 314 9.28 -16.18 -11.46
CA LYS A 314 9.83 -17.43 -10.93
C LYS A 314 8.90 -18.02 -9.88
N ASP A 315 8.43 -17.19 -8.97
CA ASP A 315 7.52 -17.54 -7.89
C ASP A 315 6.17 -18.04 -8.42
N ARG A 316 5.65 -17.43 -9.50
CA ARG A 316 4.46 -17.90 -10.22
C ARG A 316 4.66 -19.26 -10.88
N VAL A 317 5.81 -19.51 -11.52
CA VAL A 317 6.07 -20.78 -12.23
C VAL A 317 6.29 -21.94 -11.25
N SER A 318 6.75 -21.64 -10.03
CA SER A 318 6.89 -22.64 -8.97
C SER A 318 5.60 -22.95 -8.20
N SER A 319 4.53 -22.16 -8.38
CA SER A 319 3.21 -22.34 -7.77
C SER A 319 2.28 -23.17 -8.64
#